data_AF-A0A919SM03-F1
#
_entry.id   AF-A0A919SM03-F1
#
_cell.length_a   1.000
_cell.length_b   1.000
_cell.length_c   1.000
_cell.angle_alpha   90.00
_cell.angle_beta   90.00
_cell.angle_gamma   90.00
#
_symmetry.space_group_name_H-M   'P 1'
#
loop_
_entity.id
_entity.type
_entity.pdbx_description
1 polymer ?
#
loop_
_entity_poly.entity_id
_entity_poly.type
_entity_poly.pdbx_seq_one_letter_code
_entity_poly.pdbx_strand_id
1 'polypeptide(L)'
;MMRVRVRVLTAVTTALLLTACSEPVPTRSAPTPAPPSHPEVAVPEPAFAAKRRIRVMPLGDSITAGAGSAHEDGYRADLYRMLAGAGWDVDFVGSQHSGDGPDDDHEGHSGWTMTQLAKRLHGWLIAYRPDVVVLHAGTNDLRTPEAARFAPQVLTRLLAQIARDRPGAQVLVARIVGNRDVGDGAVRQERADAYNAQVVTVVAAAGVQFHLVDLSAVRGRDLADKLHPNDAGYRKMALGWFAALKQL
;
A
#
# COMPACT_ATOMS: atom_id res chain seq x y z
N MET A 1 -49.10 12.13 42.50
CA MET A 1 -48.82 11.79 43.92
C MET A 1 -47.46 12.35 44.29
N MET A 2 -47.44 13.46 45.01
CA MET A 2 -46.24 14.22 45.38
C MET A 2 -46.25 14.33 46.90
N ARG A 3 -45.19 13.89 47.59
CA ARG A 3 -45.07 14.01 49.05
C ARG A 3 -43.84 14.84 49.42
N VAL A 4 -44.10 16.11 49.68
CA VAL A 4 -43.23 17.03 50.41
C VAL A 4 -43.25 16.63 51.90
N ARG A 5 -42.10 16.59 52.56
CA ARG A 5 -42.01 16.52 54.04
C ARG A 5 -41.03 17.56 54.55
N VAL A 6 -41.58 18.51 55.31
CA VAL A 6 -40.93 19.52 56.14
C VAL A 6 -40.68 18.92 57.54
N ARG A 7 -39.50 19.16 58.13
CA ARG A 7 -39.21 19.05 59.58
C ARG A 7 -38.14 20.10 59.91
N VAL A 8 -38.51 21.26 60.44
CA VAL A 8 -38.61 21.64 61.87
C VAL A 8 -37.26 21.64 62.59
N LEU A 9 -36.90 22.87 62.98
CA LEU A 9 -35.75 23.33 63.74
C LEU A 9 -35.89 23.01 65.24
N THR A 10 -34.80 22.71 65.95
CA THR A 10 -34.75 22.89 67.41
C THR A 10 -33.32 23.24 67.83
N ALA A 11 -33.17 24.42 68.43
CA ALA A 11 -31.94 24.92 69.02
C ALA A 11 -31.79 24.42 70.45
N VAL A 12 -30.57 24.11 70.88
CA VAL A 12 -30.19 23.98 72.29
C VAL A 12 -28.89 24.76 72.50
N THR A 13 -28.98 25.81 73.28
CA THR A 13 -27.89 26.61 73.84
C THR A 13 -27.40 25.99 75.15
N THR A 14 -26.08 25.88 75.34
CA THR A 14 -25.47 25.87 76.68
C THR A 14 -24.11 26.59 76.60
N ALA A 15 -23.91 27.59 77.46
CA ALA A 15 -22.66 28.29 77.71
C ALA A 15 -21.87 27.56 78.82
N LEU A 16 -20.52 27.64 78.85
CA LEU A 16 -19.74 28.16 79.99
C LEU A 16 -18.20 28.11 79.78
N LEU A 17 -17.57 29.25 80.11
CA LEU A 17 -16.23 29.59 80.64
C LEU A 17 -14.90 28.97 80.11
N LEU A 18 -14.08 29.91 79.61
CA LEU A 18 -12.63 30.18 79.83
C LEU A 18 -11.73 29.13 80.52
N THR A 19 -10.66 28.77 79.82
CA THR A 19 -9.29 28.76 80.37
C THR A 19 -8.28 28.96 79.25
N ALA A 20 -7.50 30.04 79.33
CA ALA A 20 -6.34 30.26 78.48
C ALA A 20 -5.15 29.48 79.06
N CYS A 21 -4.66 28.48 78.34
CA CYS A 21 -3.37 27.84 78.59
C CYS A 21 -2.48 28.11 77.36
N SER A 22 -1.39 28.85 77.55
CA SER A 22 -0.34 29.04 76.54
C SER A 22 0.28 27.69 76.17
N GLU A 23 0.27 27.36 74.88
CA GLU A 23 1.05 26.24 74.35
C GLU A 23 2.48 26.69 74.03
N PRO A 24 3.49 25.84 74.29
CA PRO A 24 4.90 26.14 74.02
C PRO A 24 5.20 26.12 72.52
N VAL A 25 6.04 27.07 72.08
CA VAL A 25 6.57 27.16 70.71
C VAL A 25 7.29 25.86 70.34
N PRO A 26 6.96 25.20 69.22
CA PRO A 26 7.68 24.00 68.79
C PRO A 26 9.09 24.37 68.31
N THR A 27 10.11 23.82 68.97
CA THR A 27 11.49 23.82 68.48
C THR A 27 11.57 23.08 67.16
N ARG A 28 11.91 23.81 66.09
CA ARG A 28 12.12 23.28 64.74
C ARG A 28 13.33 22.34 64.74
N SER A 29 13.09 21.04 64.68
CA SER A 29 14.13 20.05 64.38
C SER A 29 14.75 20.35 63.01
N ALA A 30 16.07 20.42 62.94
CA ALA A 30 16.80 20.57 61.68
C ALA A 30 16.52 19.36 60.77
N PRO A 31 16.30 19.56 59.46
CA PRO A 31 16.11 18.45 58.53
C PRO A 31 17.41 17.66 58.37
N THR A 32 17.31 16.33 58.47
CA THR A 32 18.36 15.39 58.10
C THR A 32 18.79 15.64 56.64
N PRO A 33 20.10 15.73 56.32
CA PRO A 33 20.53 15.92 54.95
C PRO A 33 20.10 14.71 54.10
N ALA A 34 19.45 14.98 52.97
CA ALA A 34 19.11 13.97 51.99
C ALA A 34 20.41 13.37 51.41
N PRO A 35 20.44 12.06 51.08
CA PRO A 35 21.56 11.45 50.39
C PRO A 35 21.76 12.12 49.02
N PRO A 36 23.00 12.16 48.48
CA PRO A 36 23.28 12.80 47.20
C PRO A 36 22.44 12.14 46.10
N SER A 37 21.65 12.95 45.40
CA SER A 37 20.95 12.56 44.19
C SER A 37 21.99 12.24 43.12
N HIS A 38 22.13 10.97 42.77
CA HIS A 38 22.83 10.59 41.54
C HIS A 38 22.07 11.22 40.35
N PRO A 39 22.76 11.82 39.36
CA PRO A 39 22.11 12.20 38.13
C PRO A 39 21.55 10.92 37.49
N GLU A 40 20.23 10.80 37.48
CA GLU A 40 19.53 9.81 36.69
C GLU A 40 19.88 10.10 35.22
N VAL A 41 20.81 9.31 34.69
CA VAL A 41 21.09 9.30 33.26
C VAL A 41 19.83 8.77 32.62
N ALA A 42 19.03 9.69 32.07
CA ALA A 42 17.90 9.33 31.23
C ALA A 42 18.44 8.48 30.07
N VAL A 43 18.22 7.17 30.17
CA VAL A 43 18.41 6.27 29.03
C VAL A 43 17.38 6.73 28.00
N PRO A 44 17.78 7.19 26.81
CA PRO A 44 16.80 7.54 25.80
C PRO A 44 15.96 6.29 25.54
N GLU A 45 14.65 6.38 25.82
CA GLU A 45 13.71 5.36 25.42
C GLU A 45 13.91 5.11 23.92
N PRO A 46 13.95 3.85 23.47
CA PRO A 46 14.05 3.56 22.06
C PRO A 46 12.89 4.26 21.37
N ALA A 47 13.18 5.26 20.55
CA ALA A 47 12.21 5.84 19.65
C ALA A 47 11.55 4.67 18.93
N PHE A 48 10.27 4.42 19.21
CA PHE A 48 9.49 3.42 18.51
C PHE A 48 9.75 3.67 17.02
N ALA A 49 10.41 2.72 16.35
CA ALA A 49 10.55 2.78 14.91
C ALA A 49 9.13 2.74 14.37
N ALA A 50 8.58 3.92 14.04
CA ALA A 50 7.28 4.01 13.41
C ALA A 50 7.32 3.07 12.20
N LYS A 51 6.31 2.18 12.08
CA LYS A 51 6.18 1.34 10.89
C LYS A 51 6.24 2.29 9.68
N ARG A 52 7.30 2.17 8.88
CA ARG A 52 7.48 3.07 7.74
C ARG A 52 6.41 2.72 6.71
N ARG A 53 5.57 3.70 6.37
CA ARG A 53 4.62 3.62 5.26
C ARG A 53 5.32 3.09 4.00
N ILE A 54 4.74 2.07 3.37
CA ILE A 54 5.29 1.39 2.19
C ILE A 54 4.70 2.06 0.95
N ARG A 55 5.56 2.69 0.14
CA ARG A 55 5.14 3.27 -1.14
C ARG A 55 5.10 2.19 -2.21
N VAL A 56 3.92 1.90 -2.74
CA VAL A 56 3.70 0.93 -3.81
C VAL A 56 3.33 1.69 -5.08
N MET A 57 4.04 1.44 -6.18
CA MET A 57 3.71 2.02 -7.49
C MET A 57 3.01 0.97 -8.36
N PRO A 58 1.69 1.10 -8.61
CA PRO A 58 1.01 0.35 -9.65
C PRO A 58 1.45 0.86 -11.02
N LEU A 59 2.33 0.13 -11.71
CA LEU A 59 2.90 0.54 -12.99
C LEU A 59 2.34 -0.32 -14.13
N GLY A 60 1.84 0.32 -15.19
CA GLY A 60 1.35 -0.45 -16.33
C GLY A 60 0.59 0.33 -17.39
N ASP A 61 -0.27 -0.39 -18.10
CA ASP A 61 -1.11 0.15 -19.17
C ASP A 61 -2.56 0.42 -18.72
N SER A 62 -3.53 0.32 -19.64
CA SER A 62 -4.96 0.51 -19.35
C SER A 62 -5.48 -0.47 -18.30
N ILE A 63 -4.87 -1.65 -18.20
CA ILE A 63 -5.29 -2.64 -17.22
C ILE A 63 -4.94 -2.17 -15.81
N THR A 64 -3.77 -1.58 -15.60
CA THR A 64 -3.41 -0.94 -14.32
C THR A 64 -4.22 0.34 -14.08
N ALA A 65 -4.51 1.12 -15.13
CA ALA A 65 -5.42 2.26 -15.03
C ALA A 65 -6.87 1.88 -14.72
N GLY A 66 -7.23 0.60 -14.82
CA GLY A 66 -8.54 0.09 -14.41
C GLY A 66 -9.62 0.14 -15.49
N ALA A 67 -9.26 0.34 -16.75
CA ALA A 67 -10.22 0.27 -17.85
C ALA A 67 -11.03 -1.03 -17.83
N GLY A 68 -12.34 -0.97 -18.05
CA GLY A 68 -13.24 -2.13 -18.01
C GLY A 68 -13.77 -2.49 -16.62
N SER A 69 -13.25 -1.88 -15.54
CA SER A 69 -13.90 -1.90 -14.22
C SER A 69 -14.99 -0.83 -14.10
N ALA A 70 -15.95 -1.05 -13.21
CA ALA A 70 -17.10 -0.15 -13.05
C ALA A 70 -16.72 1.28 -12.60
N HIS A 71 -15.63 1.41 -11.84
CA HIS A 71 -15.17 2.65 -11.23
C HIS A 71 -13.78 3.06 -11.70
N GLU A 72 -13.22 2.45 -12.75
CA GLU A 72 -11.82 2.68 -13.17
C GLU A 72 -10.75 2.39 -12.09
N ASP A 73 -11.11 1.76 -10.96
CA ASP A 73 -10.16 1.35 -9.92
C ASP A 73 -9.22 0.20 -10.36
N GLY A 74 -9.67 -0.62 -11.32
CA GLY A 74 -8.99 -1.85 -11.68
C GLY A 74 -8.81 -2.77 -10.48
N TYR A 75 -7.60 -3.32 -10.30
CA TYR A 75 -7.27 -4.14 -9.13
C TYR A 75 -6.91 -3.31 -7.88
N ARG A 76 -6.70 -2.00 -8.03
CA ARG A 76 -6.01 -1.16 -7.04
C ARG A 76 -6.83 -1.04 -5.76
N ALA A 77 -8.12 -0.69 -5.86
CA ALA A 77 -8.96 -0.51 -4.69
C ALA A 77 -9.07 -1.78 -3.83
N ASP A 78 -9.24 -2.95 -4.45
CA ASP A 78 -9.33 -4.22 -3.71
C ASP A 78 -7.96 -4.63 -3.14
N LEU A 79 -6.87 -4.41 -3.88
CA LEU A 79 -5.52 -4.65 -3.37
C LEU A 79 -5.22 -3.78 -2.13
N TYR A 80 -5.56 -2.48 -2.19
CA TYR A 80 -5.38 -1.56 -1.08
C TYR A 80 -6.15 -2.02 0.16
N ARG A 81 -7.44 -2.36 0.00
CA ARG A 81 -8.27 -2.87 1.10
C ARG A 81 -7.72 -4.15 1.71
N MET A 82 -7.17 -5.07 0.90
CA MET A 82 -6.54 -6.30 1.40
C MET A 82 -5.27 -6.00 2.20
N LEU A 83 -4.41 -5.10 1.71
CA LEU A 83 -3.19 -4.70 2.41
C LEU A 83 -3.50 -3.99 3.73
N ALA A 84 -4.39 -3.00 3.71
CA ALA A 84 -4.85 -2.29 4.90
C ALA A 84 -5.51 -3.25 5.91
N GLY A 85 -6.37 -4.16 5.44
CA GLY A 85 -7.00 -5.19 6.26
C GLY A 85 -6.01 -6.18 6.88
N ALA A 86 -4.84 -6.37 6.26
CA ALA A 86 -3.71 -7.14 6.81
C ALA A 86 -2.81 -6.33 7.75
N GLY A 87 -3.14 -5.06 8.04
CA GLY A 87 -2.40 -4.18 8.94
C GLY A 87 -1.16 -3.52 8.32
N TRP A 88 -1.09 -3.47 6.99
CA TRP A 88 -0.04 -2.75 6.27
C TRP A 88 -0.41 -1.26 6.16
N ASP A 89 0.56 -0.38 6.41
CA ASP A 89 0.45 1.07 6.10
C ASP A 89 1.03 1.29 4.71
N VAL A 90 0.15 1.47 3.73
CA VAL A 90 0.49 1.54 2.30
C VAL A 90 0.06 2.88 1.73
N ASP A 91 0.89 3.38 0.82
CA ASP A 91 0.72 4.57 0.00
C ASP A 91 0.84 4.13 -1.45
N PHE A 92 -0.23 4.19 -2.23
CA PHE A 92 -0.05 4.11 -3.67
C PHE A 92 0.57 5.40 -4.18
N VAL A 93 1.46 5.28 -5.16
CA VAL A 93 2.18 6.43 -5.70
C VAL A 93 2.26 6.36 -7.22
N GLY A 94 2.13 7.52 -7.85
CA GLY A 94 2.29 7.70 -9.28
C GLY A 94 1.71 9.04 -9.73
N SER A 95 1.85 9.34 -11.02
CA SER A 95 1.40 10.61 -11.59
C SER A 95 -0.04 10.63 -12.07
N GLN A 96 -0.68 9.46 -12.12
CA GLN A 96 -2.07 9.30 -12.54
C GLN A 96 -2.97 9.12 -11.32
N HIS A 97 -4.19 9.64 -11.43
CA HIS A 97 -5.24 9.50 -10.43
C HIS A 97 -6.51 9.06 -11.16
N SER A 98 -7.07 7.92 -10.76
CA SER A 98 -8.35 7.46 -11.29
C SER A 98 -9.01 6.43 -10.38
N GLY A 99 -10.34 6.52 -10.33
CA GLY A 99 -11.23 5.67 -9.56
C GLY A 99 -11.63 6.27 -8.21
N ASP A 100 -12.50 5.53 -7.52
CA ASP A 100 -13.15 5.97 -6.28
C ASP A 100 -12.60 5.20 -5.05
N GLY A 101 -11.51 4.46 -5.24
CA GLY A 101 -10.83 3.68 -4.21
C GLY A 101 -10.23 4.54 -3.07
N PRO A 102 -9.81 3.90 -1.96
CA PRO A 102 -9.25 4.62 -0.81
C PRO A 102 -7.96 5.40 -1.11
N ASP A 103 -7.22 4.96 -2.12
CA ASP A 103 -6.01 5.57 -2.63
C ASP A 103 -5.99 5.31 -4.14
N ASP A 104 -6.18 6.37 -4.91
CA ASP A 104 -6.42 6.34 -6.35
C ASP A 104 -5.15 6.64 -7.17
N ASP A 105 -4.01 6.82 -6.51
CA ASP A 105 -2.71 7.08 -7.14
C ASP A 105 -2.22 5.85 -7.93
N HIS A 106 -1.70 6.07 -9.14
CA HIS A 106 -1.10 5.01 -9.95
C HIS A 106 -0.20 5.55 -11.06
N GLU A 107 0.49 4.63 -11.74
CA GLU A 107 1.28 4.88 -12.94
C GLU A 107 0.80 3.98 -14.09
N GLY A 108 -0.52 3.91 -14.25
CA GLY A 108 -1.20 3.17 -15.31
C GLY A 108 -1.58 4.08 -16.48
N HIS A 109 -1.12 3.73 -17.70
CA HIS A 109 -1.27 4.58 -18.88
C HIS A 109 -2.00 3.86 -20.01
N SER A 110 -3.27 4.22 -20.23
CA SER A 110 -4.12 3.56 -21.22
C SER A 110 -3.54 3.58 -22.64
N GLY A 111 -3.39 2.39 -23.23
CA GLY A 111 -2.87 2.20 -24.58
C GLY A 111 -1.35 2.27 -24.72
N TRP A 112 -0.60 2.48 -23.63
CA TRP A 112 0.86 2.58 -23.69
C TRP A 112 1.53 1.21 -23.78
N THR A 113 2.60 1.17 -24.57
CA THR A 113 3.56 0.06 -24.65
C THR A 113 4.64 0.21 -23.58
N MET A 114 5.36 -0.87 -23.29
CA MET A 114 6.51 -0.84 -22.38
C MET A 114 7.60 0.14 -22.84
N THR A 115 7.77 0.31 -24.15
CA THR A 115 8.71 1.31 -24.71
C THR A 115 8.29 2.74 -24.36
N GLN A 116 6.99 3.04 -24.32
CA GLN A 116 6.50 4.36 -23.91
C GLN A 116 6.65 4.57 -22.41
N LEU A 117 6.37 3.54 -21.59
CA LEU A 117 6.62 3.58 -20.14
C LEU A 117 8.10 3.87 -19.85
N ALA A 118 9.03 3.16 -20.49
CA ALA A 118 10.47 3.32 -20.29
C ALA A 118 10.97 4.77 -20.51
N LYS A 119 10.35 5.52 -21.43
CA LYS A 119 10.71 6.92 -21.72
C LYS A 119 10.43 7.87 -20.57
N ARG A 120 9.49 7.53 -19.67
CA ARG A 120 9.08 8.38 -18.54
C ARG A 120 9.51 7.81 -17.19
N LEU A 121 9.75 6.50 -17.14
CA LEU A 121 9.98 5.74 -15.92
C LEU A 121 11.00 6.36 -14.97
N HIS A 122 12.14 6.84 -15.48
CA HIS A 122 13.16 7.48 -14.65
C HIS A 122 12.58 8.63 -13.81
N GLY A 123 11.81 9.54 -14.43
CA GLY A 123 11.21 10.67 -13.73
C GLY A 123 10.24 10.24 -12.64
N TRP A 124 9.39 9.25 -12.92
CA TRP A 124 8.45 8.71 -11.94
C TRP A 124 9.14 8.03 -10.76
N LEU A 125 10.16 7.22 -11.02
CA LEU A 125 10.90 6.52 -9.97
C LEU A 125 11.63 7.49 -9.04
N ILE A 126 12.18 8.59 -9.56
CA ILE A 126 12.82 9.63 -8.76
C ILE A 126 11.80 10.48 -7.99
N ALA A 127 10.68 10.84 -8.61
CA ALA A 127 9.65 11.66 -7.98
C ALA A 127 8.94 10.92 -6.83
N TYR A 128 8.46 9.71 -7.09
CA TYR A 128 7.58 8.97 -6.18
C TYR A 128 8.33 8.01 -5.26
N ARG A 129 9.59 7.69 -5.59
CA ARG A 129 10.50 6.86 -4.76
C ARG A 129 9.83 5.59 -4.23
N PRO A 130 9.21 4.74 -5.07
CA PRO A 130 8.52 3.55 -4.58
C PRO A 130 9.49 2.63 -3.82
N ASP A 131 8.95 1.96 -2.80
CA ASP A 131 9.58 0.84 -2.10
C ASP A 131 9.20 -0.48 -2.79
N VAL A 132 8.01 -0.54 -3.40
CA VAL A 132 7.53 -1.67 -4.20
C VAL A 132 6.96 -1.18 -5.53
N VAL A 133 7.21 -1.92 -6.61
CA VAL A 133 6.55 -1.72 -7.91
C VAL A 133 5.76 -2.98 -8.24
N VAL A 134 4.46 -2.85 -8.54
CA VAL A 134 3.67 -3.94 -9.14
C VAL A 134 3.50 -3.63 -10.62
N LEU A 135 4.17 -4.41 -11.47
CA LEU A 135 4.29 -4.18 -12.91
C LEU A 135 3.39 -5.14 -13.70
N HIS A 136 2.37 -4.58 -14.35
CA HIS A 136 1.57 -5.25 -15.38
C HIS A 136 1.65 -4.46 -16.68
N ALA A 137 2.48 -4.95 -17.61
CA ALA A 137 2.68 -4.28 -18.89
C ALA A 137 3.05 -5.29 -19.97
N GLY A 138 2.80 -4.90 -21.22
CA GLY A 138 3.14 -5.68 -22.41
C GLY A 138 1.94 -5.95 -23.30
N THR A 139 0.72 -5.82 -22.79
CA THR A 139 -0.53 -6.03 -23.54
C THR A 139 -0.56 -5.27 -24.87
N ASN A 140 -0.15 -3.99 -24.86
CA ASN A 140 -0.13 -3.16 -26.07
C ASN A 140 1.05 -3.48 -27.01
N ASP A 141 2.14 -4.04 -26.50
CA ASP A 141 3.28 -4.49 -27.31
C ASP A 141 2.92 -5.71 -28.18
N LEU A 142 1.82 -6.42 -27.87
CA LEU A 142 1.40 -7.64 -28.59
C LEU A 142 0.45 -7.37 -29.78
N ARG A 143 0.19 -6.09 -30.12
CA ARG A 143 -0.74 -5.71 -31.20
C ARG A 143 -0.34 -6.27 -32.56
N THR A 144 0.96 -6.36 -32.86
CA THR A 144 1.48 -6.93 -34.11
C THR A 144 2.45 -8.07 -33.81
N PRO A 145 2.62 -9.05 -34.73
CA PRO A 145 3.60 -10.12 -34.56
C PRO A 145 5.03 -9.60 -34.37
N GLU A 146 5.38 -8.55 -35.11
CA GLU A 146 6.71 -7.95 -35.06
C GLU A 146 6.98 -7.30 -33.70
N ALA A 147 6.05 -6.50 -33.17
CA ALA A 147 6.19 -5.90 -31.85
C ALA A 147 6.22 -6.98 -30.74
N ALA A 148 5.38 -8.00 -30.86
CA ALA A 148 5.33 -9.12 -29.91
C ALA A 148 6.68 -9.86 -29.82
N ARG A 149 7.40 -10.02 -30.94
CA ARG A 149 8.73 -10.65 -30.98
C ARG A 149 9.76 -9.91 -30.14
N PHE A 150 9.63 -8.58 -30.02
CA PHE A 150 10.58 -7.74 -29.28
C PHE A 150 10.15 -7.41 -27.84
N ALA A 151 8.92 -7.74 -27.47
CA ALA A 151 8.35 -7.41 -26.16
C ALA A 151 9.20 -7.96 -24.97
N PRO A 152 9.74 -9.20 -25.00
CA PRO A 152 10.61 -9.69 -23.92
C PRO A 152 11.87 -8.86 -23.72
N GLN A 153 12.53 -8.43 -24.81
CA GLN A 153 13.74 -7.59 -24.73
C GLN A 153 13.41 -6.18 -24.23
N VAL A 154 12.23 -5.67 -24.55
CA VAL A 154 11.73 -4.40 -23.99
C VAL A 154 11.52 -4.55 -22.48
N LEU A 155 10.90 -5.63 -22.02
CA LEU A 155 10.73 -5.91 -20.59
C LEU A 155 12.08 -5.99 -19.87
N THR A 156 13.07 -6.72 -20.41
CA THR A 156 14.42 -6.78 -19.84
C THR A 156 15.01 -5.38 -19.63
N ARG A 157 14.89 -4.48 -20.62
CA ARG A 157 15.40 -3.11 -20.50
C ARG A 157 14.64 -2.29 -19.46
N LEU A 158 13.33 -2.49 -19.37
CA LEU A 158 12.48 -1.82 -18.37
C LEU A 158 12.89 -2.25 -16.95
N LEU A 159 13.04 -3.55 -16.70
CA LEU A 159 13.49 -4.06 -15.40
C LEU A 159 14.90 -3.57 -15.04
N ALA A 160 15.82 -3.58 -16.01
CA ALA A 160 17.16 -3.03 -15.80
C ALA A 160 17.15 -1.53 -15.45
N GLN A 161 16.21 -0.76 -15.99
CA GLN A 161 16.03 0.64 -15.63
C GLN A 161 15.51 0.80 -14.19
N ILE A 162 14.51 0.01 -13.79
CA ILE A 162 14.03 0.01 -12.39
C ILE A 162 15.17 -0.34 -11.43
N ALA A 163 15.96 -1.37 -11.73
CA ALA A 163 17.11 -1.78 -10.91
C ALA A 163 18.15 -0.67 -10.75
N ARG A 164 18.42 0.10 -11.82
CA ARG A 164 19.38 1.21 -11.77
C ARG A 164 18.84 2.39 -10.96
N ASP A 165 17.59 2.77 -11.18
CA ASP A 165 17.02 3.98 -10.60
C ASP A 165 16.52 3.77 -9.16
N ARG A 166 16.12 2.53 -8.81
CA ARG A 166 15.61 2.12 -7.49
C ARG A 166 16.18 0.75 -7.07
N PRO A 167 17.50 0.64 -6.81
CA PRO A 167 18.16 -0.65 -6.50
C PRO A 167 17.70 -1.32 -5.19
N GLY A 168 16.93 -0.62 -4.34
CA GLY A 168 16.36 -1.17 -3.11
C GLY A 168 14.86 -1.48 -3.20
N ALA A 169 14.21 -1.21 -4.34
CA ALA A 169 12.78 -1.48 -4.50
C ALA A 169 12.54 -2.95 -4.83
N GLN A 170 11.52 -3.55 -4.22
CA GLN A 170 11.03 -4.86 -4.66
C GLN A 170 10.11 -4.68 -5.87
N VAL A 171 10.21 -5.56 -6.86
CA VAL A 171 9.44 -5.44 -8.10
C VAL A 171 8.72 -6.74 -8.37
N LEU A 172 7.40 -6.72 -8.32
CA LEU A 172 6.57 -7.84 -8.71
C LEU A 172 6.19 -7.66 -10.19
N VAL A 173 6.52 -8.64 -11.03
CA VAL A 173 6.33 -8.59 -12.48
C VAL A 173 5.30 -9.64 -12.89
N ALA A 174 4.19 -9.19 -13.49
CA ALA A 174 3.11 -10.09 -13.86
C ALA A 174 3.37 -10.80 -15.19
N ARG A 175 3.05 -12.10 -15.25
CA ARG A 175 2.48 -12.68 -16.47
C ARG A 175 1.16 -11.96 -16.73
N ILE A 176 1.01 -11.38 -17.91
CA ILE A 176 -0.17 -10.57 -18.24
C ILE A 176 -1.43 -11.44 -18.35
N VAL A 177 -2.57 -10.79 -18.18
CA VAL A 177 -3.90 -11.39 -18.34
C VAL A 177 -4.12 -11.87 -19.78
N GLY A 178 -5.06 -12.78 -19.97
CA GLY A 178 -5.43 -13.24 -21.31
C GLY A 178 -6.44 -12.32 -22.01
N ASN A 179 -6.81 -12.72 -23.22
CA ASN A 179 -7.77 -12.06 -24.09
C ASN A 179 -9.06 -12.90 -24.17
N ARG A 180 -10.16 -12.30 -24.61
CA ARG A 180 -11.39 -13.04 -24.91
C ARG A 180 -11.32 -13.57 -26.33
N ASP A 181 -11.77 -14.81 -26.55
CA ASP A 181 -11.81 -15.43 -27.87
C ASP A 181 -12.97 -14.88 -28.73
N VAL A 182 -12.82 -13.64 -29.18
CA VAL A 182 -13.74 -12.94 -30.09
C VAL A 182 -12.97 -12.07 -31.08
N GLY A 183 -13.27 -12.17 -32.38
CA GLY A 183 -12.53 -11.45 -33.42
C GLY A 183 -11.07 -11.91 -33.52
N ASP A 184 -10.11 -11.00 -33.35
CA ASP A 184 -8.67 -11.29 -33.33
C ASP A 184 -8.17 -11.85 -31.98
N GLY A 185 -9.09 -12.12 -31.05
CA GLY A 185 -8.81 -12.56 -29.69
C GLY A 185 -7.94 -13.81 -29.55
N ALA A 186 -8.19 -14.86 -30.33
CA ALA A 186 -7.37 -16.08 -30.32
C ALA A 186 -5.90 -15.81 -30.68
N VAL A 187 -5.66 -14.98 -31.72
CA VAL A 187 -4.31 -14.63 -32.16
C VAL A 187 -3.59 -13.78 -31.09
N ARG A 188 -4.32 -12.87 -30.43
CA ARG A 188 -3.75 -12.11 -29.31
C ARG A 188 -3.47 -12.99 -28.10
N GLN A 189 -4.33 -13.97 -27.82
CA GLN A 189 -4.11 -14.94 -26.75
C GLN A 189 -2.84 -15.76 -26.99
N GLU A 190 -2.63 -16.26 -28.21
CA GLU A 190 -1.40 -17.00 -28.56
C GLU A 190 -0.14 -16.15 -28.31
N ARG A 191 -0.16 -14.87 -28.71
CA ARG A 191 0.95 -13.94 -28.44
C ARG A 191 1.13 -13.68 -26.95
N ALA A 192 0.03 -13.55 -26.19
CA ALA A 192 0.07 -13.36 -24.75
C ALA A 192 0.67 -14.59 -24.04
N ASP A 193 0.32 -15.80 -24.48
CA ASP A 193 0.87 -17.03 -23.94
C ASP A 193 2.36 -17.16 -24.26
N ALA A 194 2.77 -16.84 -25.49
CA ALA A 194 4.18 -16.82 -25.88
C ALA A 194 5.00 -15.77 -25.11
N TYR A 195 4.46 -14.56 -24.94
CA TYR A 195 5.08 -13.51 -24.13
C TYR A 195 5.19 -13.93 -22.67
N ASN A 196 4.12 -14.46 -22.08
CA ASN A 196 4.06 -14.93 -20.70
C ASN A 196 5.08 -16.03 -20.40
N ALA A 197 5.36 -16.93 -21.36
CA ALA A 197 6.43 -17.91 -21.21
C ALA A 197 7.81 -17.26 -21.10
N GLN A 198 8.05 -16.15 -21.81
CA GLN A 198 9.29 -15.38 -21.74
C GLN A 198 9.38 -14.48 -20.50
N VAL A 199 8.26 -14.04 -19.93
CA VAL A 199 8.28 -13.27 -18.66
C VAL A 199 8.94 -14.07 -17.55
N VAL A 200 8.68 -15.39 -17.48
CA VAL A 200 9.31 -16.29 -16.49
C VAL A 200 10.83 -16.24 -16.59
N THR A 201 11.38 -16.35 -17.81
CA THR A 201 12.83 -16.38 -18.04
C THR A 201 13.45 -15.00 -17.82
N VAL A 202 12.78 -13.92 -18.24
CA VAL A 202 13.23 -12.55 -18.05
C VAL A 202 13.31 -12.19 -16.56
N VAL A 203 12.29 -12.52 -15.76
CA VAL A 203 12.27 -12.23 -14.32
C VAL A 203 13.33 -13.03 -13.58
N ALA A 204 13.46 -14.33 -13.87
CA ALA A 204 14.49 -15.17 -13.26
C ALA A 204 15.92 -14.67 -13.52
N ALA A 205 16.15 -14.00 -14.66
CA ALA A 205 17.45 -13.42 -15.01
C ALA A 205 17.66 -11.97 -14.50
N ALA A 206 16.62 -11.30 -13.99
CA ALA A 206 16.69 -9.87 -13.65
C ALA A 206 17.32 -9.58 -12.27
N GLY A 207 17.39 -10.56 -11.38
CA GLY A 207 18.00 -10.47 -10.05
C GLY A 207 17.01 -10.65 -8.90
N VAL A 208 17.54 -10.72 -7.67
CA VAL A 208 16.79 -11.14 -6.46
C VAL A 208 15.66 -10.20 -6.02
N GLN A 209 15.65 -8.95 -6.51
CA GLN A 209 14.59 -7.99 -6.21
C GLN A 209 13.36 -8.13 -7.12
N PHE A 210 13.41 -8.99 -8.14
CA PHE A 210 12.32 -9.19 -9.09
C PHE A 210 11.60 -10.51 -8.84
N HIS A 211 10.28 -10.44 -8.71
CA HIS A 211 9.42 -11.54 -8.30
C HIS A 211 8.34 -11.77 -9.35
N LEU A 212 8.17 -13.02 -9.79
CA LEU A 212 7.14 -13.36 -10.78
C LEU A 212 5.77 -13.46 -10.11
N VAL A 213 4.74 -12.87 -10.74
CA VAL A 213 3.33 -13.07 -10.35
C VAL A 213 2.55 -13.61 -11.54
N ASP A 214 1.82 -14.69 -11.36
CA ASP A 214 1.01 -15.25 -12.44
C ASP A 214 -0.42 -14.70 -12.41
N LEU A 215 -0.73 -13.76 -13.30
CA LEU A 215 -2.08 -13.23 -13.51
C LEU A 215 -2.72 -13.75 -14.80
N SER A 216 -2.07 -14.68 -15.51
CA SER A 216 -2.53 -15.19 -16.81
C SER A 216 -3.82 -16.02 -16.74
N ALA A 217 -4.19 -16.46 -15.53
CA ALA A 217 -5.46 -17.13 -15.26
C ALA A 217 -6.68 -16.20 -15.42
N VAL A 218 -6.49 -14.88 -15.34
CA VAL A 218 -7.54 -13.88 -15.60
C VAL A 218 -7.72 -13.75 -17.11
N ARG A 219 -8.79 -14.34 -17.65
CA ARG A 219 -9.09 -14.37 -19.09
C ARG A 219 -10.54 -14.77 -19.37
N GLY A 220 -10.96 -14.70 -20.63
CA GLY A 220 -12.29 -15.18 -21.06
C GLY A 220 -13.44 -14.46 -20.37
N ARG A 221 -14.14 -15.16 -19.44
CA ARG A 221 -15.28 -14.61 -18.68
C ARG A 221 -14.88 -13.55 -17.64
N ASP A 222 -13.59 -13.48 -17.31
CA ASP A 222 -13.06 -12.48 -16.38
C ASP A 222 -12.80 -11.12 -17.05
N LEU A 223 -13.12 -10.99 -18.35
CA LEU A 223 -12.94 -9.77 -19.12
C LEU A 223 -14.28 -9.04 -19.28
N ALA A 224 -14.27 -7.70 -19.33
CA ALA A 224 -15.42 -6.89 -19.68
C ALA A 224 -15.59 -6.82 -21.20
N ASP A 225 -14.48 -6.63 -21.91
CA ASP A 225 -14.40 -6.60 -23.36
C ASP A 225 -13.45 -7.70 -23.90
N LYS A 226 -12.76 -7.42 -25.01
CA LYS A 226 -11.80 -8.35 -25.62
C LYS A 226 -10.47 -8.47 -24.86
N LEU A 227 -10.17 -7.49 -24.01
CA LEU A 227 -8.83 -7.21 -23.48
C LEU A 227 -8.84 -6.94 -21.97
N HIS A 228 -9.77 -6.10 -21.52
CA HIS A 228 -9.77 -5.54 -20.18
C HIS A 228 -10.51 -6.45 -19.20
N PRO A 229 -9.96 -6.73 -18.01
CA PRO A 229 -10.69 -7.41 -16.95
C PRO A 229 -11.99 -6.67 -16.58
N ASN A 230 -13.00 -7.44 -16.19
CA ASN A 230 -14.15 -6.91 -15.44
C ASN A 230 -13.84 -6.89 -13.94
N ASP A 231 -14.76 -6.40 -13.11
CA ASP A 231 -14.56 -6.32 -11.67
C ASP A 231 -14.19 -7.67 -11.02
N ALA A 232 -14.73 -8.79 -11.53
CA ALA A 232 -14.39 -10.11 -11.03
C ALA A 232 -12.97 -10.54 -11.43
N GLY A 233 -12.54 -10.22 -12.65
CA GLY A 233 -11.17 -10.41 -13.10
C GLY A 233 -10.18 -9.55 -12.32
N TYR A 234 -10.51 -8.28 -12.09
CA TYR A 234 -9.68 -7.37 -11.30
C TYR A 234 -9.55 -7.80 -9.83
N ARG A 235 -10.62 -8.31 -9.21
CA ARG A 235 -10.53 -8.95 -7.88
C ARG A 235 -9.53 -10.10 -7.83
N LYS A 236 -9.48 -10.94 -8.87
CA LYS A 236 -8.49 -12.02 -8.97
C LYS A 236 -7.08 -11.50 -9.12
N MET A 237 -6.89 -10.42 -9.90
CA MET A 237 -5.59 -9.75 -9.99
C MET A 237 -5.15 -9.20 -8.63
N ALA A 238 -6.05 -8.53 -7.90
CA ALA A 238 -5.78 -8.01 -6.56
C ALA A 238 -5.34 -9.12 -5.59
N LEU A 239 -6.04 -10.26 -5.60
CA LEU A 239 -5.67 -11.44 -4.81
C LEU A 239 -4.29 -11.99 -5.18
N GLY A 240 -3.97 -12.07 -6.48
CA GLY A 240 -2.66 -12.51 -6.95
C GLY A 240 -1.53 -11.59 -6.49
N TRP A 241 -1.72 -10.27 -6.63
CA TRP A 241 -0.77 -9.28 -6.12
C TRP A 241 -0.60 -9.36 -4.61
N PHE A 242 -1.71 -9.40 -3.86
CA PHE A 242 -1.68 -9.47 -2.41
C PHE A 242 -0.96 -10.74 -1.91
N ALA A 243 -1.26 -11.89 -2.52
CA ALA A 243 -0.61 -13.15 -2.18
C ALA A 243 0.91 -13.09 -2.39
N ALA A 244 1.38 -12.45 -3.47
CA ALA A 244 2.79 -12.29 -3.76
C ALA A 244 3.47 -11.24 -2.85
N LEU A 245 2.81 -10.12 -2.58
CA LEU A 245 3.33 -9.09 -1.66
C LEU A 245 3.58 -9.64 -0.25
N LYS A 246 2.72 -10.54 0.23
CA LYS A 246 2.89 -11.21 1.52
C LYS A 246 4.12 -12.11 1.63
N GLN A 247 4.77 -12.44 0.51
CA GLN A 247 5.97 -13.28 0.49
C GLN A 247 7.28 -12.47 0.49
N LEU A 248 7.19 -11.14 0.39
CA LEU A 248 8.33 -10.23 0.55
C LEU A 248 8.69 -10.02 2.02
#